data_AF-A0A3B3Z8B8-F1
#
_entry.id   AF-A0A3B3Z8B8-F1
#
_cell.length_a   1.000
_cell.length_b   1.000
_cell.length_c   1.000
_cell.angle_alpha   90.00
_cell.angle_beta   90.00
_cell.angle_gamma   90.00
#
_symmetry.space_group_name_H-M   'P 1'
#
loop_
_entity.id
_entity.type
_entity.pdbx_description
1 polymer ?
#
loop_
_entity_poly.entity_id
_entity_poly.type
_entity_poly.pdbx_seq_one_letter_code
_entity_poly.pdbx_strand_id
1 'polypeptide(L)'
;FDSLCASSVNVSVCVKGQTLINSFCFVFQTTCYILVITIANIANLASTAMSITIQRDWVVVVAGQDSSKLADMNATVRIIDQLTNILAPMLVGQVMAFGSHFIGCGFISGWNLVSMCVEYALLWKVYQKTPALATKAGQKNPQQQELKDLKESSQPLMTESAANRPESPRKRGCCYQVTEPLRTLKAGWISYYNQNIFFAGMSLAFLYMTVLGFDCITTGYAYTQGLNGSVLSLLMGASAISGICGTVAFTWIRKKCGLIRTGFISGVAQLSCLMLCVVSVFSPGSPFDLTVSPFEDLYTHLVGEKALPEADHSLTGLVSGVNATATTTAASMTTSAEELPPLQSYLSVSLLFAGVIAARMGLWSFDLTVTQLIQENVMESERGVINGVQNSMNYLLDLLHFIMVILAPNPEAFGLLVIISVSFVAMGHMMYFRFAFKSLGSRLFLCCSPEQKVENVESPSSITAATV
;
A
#
# COMPACT_ATOMS: atom_id res chain seq x y z
N PHE A 1 -19.48 -24.76 64.15
CA PHE A 1 -18.83 -25.34 62.95
C PHE A 1 -19.66 -25.04 61.69
N ASP A 2 -20.99 -25.17 61.73
CA ASP A 2 -21.87 -24.93 60.58
C ASP A 2 -21.88 -23.48 60.02
N SER A 3 -21.73 -22.46 60.88
CA SER A 3 -21.70 -21.05 60.44
C SER A 3 -20.42 -20.65 59.66
N LEU A 4 -19.30 -21.30 59.96
CA LEU A 4 -18.02 -21.13 59.24
C LEU A 4 -18.03 -21.85 57.88
N CYS A 5 -18.71 -23.00 57.81
CA CYS A 5 -18.89 -23.75 56.55
C CYS A 5 -19.79 -22.99 55.57
N ALA A 6 -20.91 -22.43 56.04
CA ALA A 6 -21.83 -21.62 55.22
C ALA A 6 -21.19 -20.34 54.67
N SER A 7 -20.36 -19.67 55.47
CA SER A 7 -19.63 -18.45 55.04
C SER A 7 -18.56 -18.76 53.99
N SER A 8 -17.86 -19.89 54.13
CA SER A 8 -16.83 -20.35 53.18
C SER A 8 -17.43 -20.76 51.83
N VAL A 9 -18.62 -21.38 51.84
CA VAL A 9 -19.36 -21.75 50.62
C VAL A 9 -19.87 -20.50 49.88
N ASN A 10 -20.41 -19.50 50.58
CA ASN A 10 -20.89 -18.26 49.96
C ASN A 10 -19.75 -17.44 49.33
N VAL A 11 -18.57 -17.39 49.96
CA VAL A 11 -17.38 -16.73 49.40
C VAL A 11 -16.87 -17.49 48.17
N SER A 12 -16.84 -18.83 48.20
CA SER A 12 -16.42 -19.66 47.05
C SER A 12 -17.39 -19.54 45.86
N VAL A 13 -18.70 -19.43 46.13
CA VAL A 13 -19.74 -19.21 45.10
C VAL A 13 -19.65 -17.80 44.51
N CYS A 14 -19.40 -16.76 45.32
CA CYS A 14 -19.18 -15.39 44.82
C CYS A 14 -17.89 -15.29 43.99
N VAL A 15 -16.78 -15.90 44.41
CA VAL A 15 -15.52 -15.88 43.65
C VAL A 15 -15.65 -16.68 42.35
N LYS A 16 -16.28 -17.87 42.37
CA LYS A 16 -16.57 -18.61 41.13
C LYS A 16 -17.54 -17.87 40.21
N GLY A 17 -18.54 -17.19 40.78
CA GLY A 17 -19.47 -16.33 40.05
C GLY A 17 -18.77 -15.15 39.37
N GLN A 18 -17.88 -14.46 40.09
CA GLN A 18 -17.08 -13.35 39.55
C GLN A 18 -16.11 -13.82 38.46
N THR A 19 -15.46 -14.98 38.63
CA THR A 19 -14.59 -15.58 37.61
C THR A 19 -15.37 -16.05 36.39
N LEU A 20 -16.58 -16.61 36.57
CA LEU A 20 -17.48 -16.99 35.47
C LEU A 20 -17.99 -15.76 34.71
N ILE A 21 -18.36 -14.68 35.41
CA ILE A 21 -18.78 -13.41 34.79
C ILE A 21 -17.63 -12.78 34.02
N ASN A 22 -16.42 -12.74 34.59
CA ASN A 22 -15.23 -12.24 33.90
C ASN A 22 -14.84 -13.11 32.71
N SER A 23 -14.99 -14.44 32.81
CA SER A 23 -14.73 -15.37 31.71
C SER A 23 -15.78 -15.24 30.60
N PHE A 24 -17.04 -15.06 30.95
CA PHE A 24 -18.13 -14.84 30.00
C PHE A 24 -17.99 -13.48 29.31
N CYS A 25 -17.60 -12.44 30.06
CA CYS A 25 -17.28 -11.12 29.55
C CYS A 25 -16.05 -11.16 28.62
N PHE A 26 -15.01 -11.95 28.97
CA PHE A 26 -13.84 -12.15 28.11
C PHE A 26 -14.18 -12.88 26.81
N VAL A 27 -14.98 -13.96 26.88
CA VAL A 27 -15.44 -14.69 25.69
C VAL A 27 -16.33 -13.79 24.81
N PHE A 28 -17.25 -13.04 25.42
CA PHE A 28 -18.10 -12.09 24.72
C PHE A 28 -17.27 -10.98 24.04
N GLN A 29 -16.34 -10.36 24.76
CA GLN A 29 -15.44 -9.32 24.24
C GLN A 29 -14.57 -9.86 23.09
N THR A 30 -14.01 -11.06 23.26
CA THR A 30 -13.20 -11.72 22.22
C THR A 30 -14.04 -12.03 20.98
N THR A 31 -15.27 -12.52 21.18
CA THR A 31 -16.22 -12.78 20.08
C THR A 31 -16.59 -11.50 19.34
N CYS A 32 -16.84 -10.41 20.07
CA CYS A 32 -17.09 -9.09 19.48
C CYS A 32 -15.88 -8.59 18.68
N TYR A 33 -14.66 -8.73 19.19
CA TYR A 33 -13.45 -8.35 18.44
C TYR A 33 -13.28 -9.18 17.17
N ILE A 34 -13.44 -10.51 17.24
CA ILE A 34 -13.36 -11.39 16.06
C ILE A 34 -14.41 -10.96 15.02
N LEU A 35 -15.65 -10.69 15.45
CA LEU A 35 -16.72 -10.25 14.57
C LEU A 35 -16.39 -8.90 13.90
N VAL A 36 -15.96 -7.91 14.69
CA VAL A 36 -15.59 -6.58 14.17
C VAL A 36 -14.44 -6.67 13.18
N ILE A 37 -13.38 -7.43 13.51
CA ILE A 37 -12.22 -7.63 12.63
C ILE A 37 -12.66 -8.32 11.33
N THR A 38 -13.51 -9.34 11.42
CA THR A 38 -14.00 -10.06 10.23
C THR A 38 -14.84 -9.15 9.33
N ILE A 39 -15.76 -8.36 9.91
CA ILE A 39 -16.57 -7.40 9.17
C ILE A 39 -15.69 -6.32 8.55
N ALA A 40 -14.71 -5.79 9.29
CA ALA A 40 -13.76 -4.79 8.79
C ALA A 40 -12.95 -5.31 7.59
N ASN A 41 -12.47 -6.56 7.66
CA ASN A 41 -11.75 -7.20 6.56
C ASN A 41 -12.64 -7.40 5.31
N ILE A 42 -13.90 -7.81 5.51
CA ILE A 42 -14.87 -7.94 4.41
C ILE A 42 -15.16 -6.56 3.79
N ALA A 43 -15.33 -5.52 4.62
CA ALA A 43 -15.55 -4.16 4.16
C ALA A 43 -14.36 -3.61 3.36
N ASN A 44 -13.12 -3.83 3.85
CA ASN A 44 -11.90 -3.44 3.14
C ASN A 44 -11.75 -4.18 1.81
N LEU A 45 -12.09 -5.47 1.77
CA LEU A 45 -12.05 -6.26 0.53
C LEU A 45 -13.10 -5.77 -0.47
N ALA A 46 -14.32 -5.49 -0.02
CA ALA A 46 -15.39 -4.93 -0.85
C ALA A 46 -15.02 -3.55 -1.40
N SER A 47 -14.44 -2.67 -0.56
CA SER A 47 -13.94 -1.36 -0.96
C SER A 47 -12.84 -1.48 -2.02
N THR A 48 -11.89 -2.39 -1.82
CA THR A 48 -10.82 -2.65 -2.81
C THR A 48 -11.38 -3.16 -4.13
N ALA A 49 -12.36 -4.08 -4.08
CA ALA A 49 -13.03 -4.58 -5.27
C ALA A 49 -13.75 -3.46 -6.02
N MET A 50 -14.44 -2.57 -5.30
CA MET A 50 -15.12 -1.40 -5.84
C MET A 50 -14.14 -0.45 -6.55
N SER A 51 -12.99 -0.18 -5.96
CA SER A 51 -11.94 0.64 -6.60
C SER A 51 -11.41 -0.01 -7.88
N ILE A 52 -11.22 -1.34 -7.90
CA ILE A 52 -10.76 -2.01 -9.13
C ILE A 52 -11.83 -1.95 -10.22
N THR A 53 -13.10 -2.24 -9.90
CA THR A 53 -14.17 -2.33 -10.89
C THR A 53 -14.63 -0.97 -11.41
N ILE A 54 -14.65 0.06 -10.57
CA ILE A 54 -15.11 1.39 -10.97
C ILE A 54 -13.93 2.32 -11.25
N GLN A 55 -13.08 2.57 -10.26
CA GLN A 55 -12.03 3.58 -10.39
C GLN A 55 -10.98 3.22 -11.44
N ARG A 56 -10.65 1.94 -11.62
CA ARG A 56 -9.60 1.53 -12.57
C ARG A 56 -10.12 1.08 -13.92
N ASP A 57 -11.37 0.66 -14.03
CA ASP A 57 -11.96 0.22 -15.29
C ASP A 57 -12.89 1.25 -15.89
N TRP A 58 -13.90 1.72 -15.15
CA TRP A 58 -14.87 2.69 -15.69
C TRP A 58 -14.23 4.03 -16.04
N VAL A 59 -13.24 4.50 -15.25
CA VAL A 59 -12.53 5.76 -15.55
C VAL A 59 -11.88 5.73 -16.93
N VAL A 60 -11.34 4.57 -17.35
CA VAL A 60 -10.73 4.44 -18.68
C VAL A 60 -11.80 4.48 -19.78
N VAL A 61 -12.92 3.79 -19.59
CA VAL A 61 -14.03 3.79 -20.56
C VAL A 61 -14.69 5.18 -20.67
N VAL A 62 -14.82 5.91 -19.56
CA VAL A 62 -15.40 7.26 -19.51
C VAL A 62 -14.46 8.32 -20.09
N ALA A 63 -13.15 8.16 -19.92
CA ALA A 63 -12.16 9.03 -20.55
C ALA A 63 -12.10 8.81 -22.07
N GLY A 64 -12.36 7.59 -22.54
CA GLY A 64 -12.31 7.22 -23.95
C GLY A 64 -10.87 7.12 -24.45
N GLN A 65 -10.62 7.55 -25.69
CA GLN A 65 -9.27 7.52 -26.29
C GLN A 65 -8.37 8.69 -25.86
N ASP A 66 -8.90 9.65 -25.09
CA ASP A 66 -8.18 10.85 -24.69
C ASP A 66 -7.30 10.60 -23.44
N SER A 67 -6.07 10.20 -23.66
CA SER A 67 -5.06 10.01 -22.60
C SER A 67 -4.90 11.27 -21.73
N SER A 68 -4.99 12.48 -22.29
CA SER A 68 -4.90 13.74 -21.55
C SER A 68 -5.97 13.84 -20.46
N LYS A 69 -7.23 13.62 -20.86
CA LYS A 69 -8.42 13.61 -19.99
C LYS A 69 -8.35 12.49 -18.95
N LEU A 70 -7.87 11.30 -19.33
CA LEU A 70 -7.69 10.17 -18.40
C LEU A 70 -6.77 10.54 -17.22
N ALA A 71 -5.65 11.20 -17.51
CA ALA A 71 -4.73 11.63 -16.45
C ALA A 71 -5.30 12.72 -15.56
N ASP A 72 -6.00 13.71 -16.14
CA ASP A 72 -6.63 14.78 -15.38
C ASP A 72 -7.73 14.19 -14.46
N MET A 73 -8.45 13.16 -14.92
CA MET A 73 -9.40 12.40 -14.09
C MET A 73 -8.70 11.60 -12.98
N ASN A 74 -7.64 10.85 -13.29
CA ASN A 74 -6.88 10.10 -12.28
C ASN A 74 -6.29 11.01 -11.20
N ALA A 75 -5.70 12.13 -11.61
CA ALA A 75 -5.17 13.14 -10.69
C ALA A 75 -6.27 13.72 -9.80
N THR A 76 -7.44 14.06 -10.37
CA THR A 76 -8.58 14.60 -9.61
C THR A 76 -9.10 13.60 -8.58
N VAL A 77 -9.31 12.33 -8.96
CA VAL A 77 -9.74 11.28 -8.02
C VAL A 77 -8.74 11.15 -6.88
N ARG A 78 -7.44 11.21 -7.20
CA ARG A 78 -6.38 11.10 -6.20
C ARG A 78 -6.33 12.30 -5.25
N ILE A 79 -6.57 13.52 -5.74
CA ILE A 79 -6.71 14.72 -4.90
C ILE A 79 -7.88 14.55 -3.93
N ILE A 80 -9.03 14.07 -4.42
CA ILE A 80 -10.21 13.82 -3.58
C ILE A 80 -9.86 12.83 -2.46
N ASP A 81 -9.21 11.72 -2.80
CA ASP A 81 -8.81 10.67 -1.85
C ASP A 81 -7.79 11.18 -0.81
N GLN A 82 -6.85 12.04 -1.20
CA GLN A 82 -5.93 12.67 -0.25
C GLN A 82 -6.65 13.67 0.67
N LEU A 83 -7.61 14.44 0.15
CA LEU A 83 -8.39 15.39 0.93
C LEU A 83 -9.29 14.68 1.95
N THR A 84 -9.97 13.60 1.55
CA THR A 84 -10.82 12.82 2.47
C THR A 84 -9.99 12.17 3.57
N ASN A 85 -8.78 11.67 3.28
CA ASN A 85 -7.89 11.11 4.30
C ASN A 85 -7.46 12.14 5.36
N ILE A 86 -7.37 13.43 5.02
CA ILE A 86 -7.07 14.50 5.99
C ILE A 86 -8.33 14.93 6.73
N LEU A 87 -9.44 15.13 6.00
CA LEU A 87 -10.66 15.72 6.54
C LEU A 87 -11.48 14.73 7.37
N ALA A 88 -11.45 13.44 7.05
CA ALA A 88 -12.30 12.44 7.72
C ALA A 88 -11.99 12.31 9.22
N PRO A 89 -10.73 12.13 9.68
CA PRO A 89 -10.43 12.09 11.11
C PRO A 89 -10.81 13.38 11.84
N MET A 90 -10.63 14.54 11.18
CA MET A 90 -11.00 15.84 11.74
C MET A 90 -12.52 15.95 11.95
N LEU A 91 -13.31 15.62 10.92
CA LEU A 91 -14.77 15.69 10.99
C LEU A 91 -15.34 14.67 11.98
N VAL A 92 -14.84 13.43 11.97
CA VAL A 92 -15.25 12.41 12.94
C VAL A 92 -14.89 12.85 14.37
N GLY A 93 -13.71 13.41 14.58
CA GLY A 93 -13.29 13.96 15.88
C GLY A 93 -14.25 15.03 16.40
N GLN A 94 -14.65 15.99 15.54
CA GLN A 94 -15.62 17.03 15.92
C GLN A 94 -17.01 16.44 16.21
N VAL A 95 -17.50 15.51 15.39
CA VAL A 95 -18.79 14.84 15.62
C VAL A 95 -18.78 14.10 16.97
N MET A 96 -17.69 13.43 17.31
CA MET A 96 -17.55 12.71 18.59
C MET A 96 -17.30 13.64 19.77
N ALA A 97 -16.82 14.88 19.54
CA ALA A 97 -16.63 15.88 20.59
C ALA A 97 -17.94 16.59 20.97
N PHE A 98 -18.79 16.88 19.99
CA PHE A 98 -20.08 17.55 20.23
C PHE A 98 -21.25 16.56 20.43
N GLY A 99 -21.17 15.36 19.87
CA GLY A 99 -22.14 14.29 20.06
C GLY A 99 -21.73 13.32 21.18
N SER A 100 -22.70 12.78 21.90
CA SER A 100 -22.45 11.58 22.74
C SER A 100 -21.96 10.43 21.84
N HIS A 101 -21.11 9.53 22.36
CA HIS A 101 -20.56 8.40 21.60
C HIS A 101 -21.64 7.58 20.86
N PHE A 102 -22.83 7.42 21.45
CA PHE A 102 -23.96 6.73 20.82
C PHE A 102 -24.58 7.53 19.67
N ILE A 103 -24.76 8.85 19.87
CA ILE A 103 -25.36 9.75 18.88
C ILE A 103 -24.40 9.94 17.70
N GLY A 104 -23.11 10.13 17.98
CA GLY A 104 -22.07 10.24 16.96
C GLY A 104 -21.97 8.98 16.11
N CYS A 105 -21.96 7.79 16.73
CA CYS A 105 -21.98 6.52 16.01
C CYS A 105 -23.23 6.36 15.13
N GLY A 106 -24.42 6.64 15.68
CA GLY A 106 -25.67 6.60 14.92
C GLY A 106 -25.68 7.57 13.74
N PHE A 107 -25.17 8.78 13.93
CA PHE A 107 -25.06 9.80 12.88
C PHE A 107 -24.11 9.36 11.75
N ILE A 108 -22.91 8.89 12.08
CA ILE A 108 -21.92 8.43 11.09
C ILE A 108 -22.45 7.20 10.32
N SER A 109 -23.14 6.28 11.01
CA SER A 109 -23.76 5.12 10.37
C SER A 109 -24.85 5.54 9.38
N GLY A 110 -25.75 6.44 9.78
CA GLY A 110 -26.77 7.01 8.90
C GLY A 110 -26.18 7.75 7.71
N TRP A 111 -25.12 8.54 7.94
CA TRP A 111 -24.39 9.25 6.89
C TRP A 111 -23.80 8.29 5.84
N ASN A 112 -23.17 7.19 6.26
CA ASN A 112 -22.63 6.19 5.35
C ASN A 112 -23.73 5.48 4.55
N LEU A 113 -24.87 5.15 5.18
CA LEU A 113 -25.99 4.52 4.49
C LEU A 113 -26.59 5.43 3.41
N VAL A 114 -26.80 6.72 3.73
CA VAL A 114 -27.26 7.71 2.74
C VAL A 114 -26.23 7.87 1.62
N SER A 115 -24.94 7.94 1.97
CA SER A 115 -23.86 8.05 0.99
C SER A 115 -23.85 6.88 0.01
N MET A 116 -24.04 5.64 0.50
CA MET A 116 -24.16 4.45 -0.33
C MET A 116 -25.36 4.55 -1.31
N CYS A 117 -26.53 4.99 -0.84
CA CYS A 117 -27.70 5.17 -1.70
C CYS A 117 -27.45 6.22 -2.80
N VAL A 118 -26.82 7.33 -2.45
CA VAL A 118 -26.47 8.40 -3.39
C VAL A 118 -25.43 7.90 -4.40
N GLU A 119 -24.38 7.21 -3.96
CA GLU A 119 -23.35 6.63 -4.82
C GLU A 119 -23.96 5.68 -5.85
N TYR A 120 -24.82 4.75 -5.43
CA TYR A 120 -25.50 3.83 -6.32
C TYR A 120 -26.34 4.57 -7.38
N ALA A 121 -27.11 5.58 -6.97
CA ALA A 121 -27.92 6.37 -7.90
C ALA A 121 -27.06 7.16 -8.92
N LEU A 122 -25.92 7.70 -8.48
CA LEU A 122 -24.99 8.41 -9.35
C LEU A 122 -24.30 7.46 -10.34
N LEU A 123 -23.82 6.29 -9.89
CA LEU A 123 -23.21 5.28 -10.74
C LEU A 123 -24.20 4.75 -11.78
N TRP A 124 -25.44 4.51 -11.37
CA TRP A 124 -26.51 4.14 -12.28
C TRP A 124 -26.73 5.20 -13.37
N LYS A 125 -26.72 6.48 -12.99
CA LYS A 125 -26.83 7.59 -13.94
C LYS A 125 -25.62 7.68 -14.87
N VAL A 126 -24.40 7.46 -14.37
CA VAL A 126 -23.18 7.41 -15.20
C VAL A 126 -23.26 6.27 -16.21
N TYR A 127 -23.70 5.09 -15.79
CA TYR A 127 -23.92 3.94 -16.65
C TYR A 127 -24.91 4.23 -17.79
N GLN A 128 -26.03 4.91 -17.48
CA GLN A 128 -27.00 5.33 -18.50
C GLN A 128 -26.45 6.38 -19.47
N LYS A 129 -25.53 7.25 -19.03
CA LYS A 129 -24.98 8.34 -19.84
C LYS A 129 -23.82 7.91 -20.73
N THR A 130 -23.11 6.84 -20.37
CA THR A 130 -21.96 6.32 -21.12
C THR A 130 -22.28 4.93 -21.65
N PRO A 131 -22.96 4.79 -22.81
CA PRO A 131 -23.39 3.50 -23.34
C PRO A 131 -22.23 2.55 -23.66
N ALA A 132 -21.02 3.08 -23.85
CA ALA A 132 -19.80 2.27 -24.02
C ALA A 132 -19.51 1.36 -22.81
N LEU A 133 -19.99 1.68 -21.61
CA LEU A 133 -19.88 0.82 -20.42
C LEU A 133 -20.73 -0.46 -20.53
N ALA A 134 -21.79 -0.45 -21.34
CA ALA A 134 -22.66 -1.61 -21.54
C ALA A 134 -22.04 -2.65 -22.48
N THR A 135 -21.12 -2.23 -23.35
CA THR A 135 -20.40 -3.09 -24.29
C THR A 135 -19.08 -3.55 -23.69
N LYS A 136 -19.00 -4.79 -23.23
CA LYS A 136 -17.73 -5.36 -22.75
C LYS A 136 -16.86 -5.78 -23.94
N ALA A 137 -15.76 -5.08 -24.20
CA ALA A 137 -14.78 -5.49 -25.20
C ALA A 137 -14.19 -6.86 -24.80
N GLY A 138 -14.63 -7.93 -25.48
CA GLY A 138 -14.22 -9.30 -25.18
C GLY A 138 -15.36 -10.33 -25.23
N GLN A 139 -16.63 -9.92 -25.25
CA GLN A 139 -17.65 -10.81 -25.82
C GLN A 139 -17.39 -10.86 -27.32
N LYS A 140 -16.82 -11.98 -27.79
CA LYS A 140 -16.86 -12.35 -29.21
C LYS A 140 -18.29 -12.08 -29.70
N ASN A 141 -18.45 -11.24 -30.71
CA ASN A 141 -19.73 -11.06 -31.37
C ASN A 141 -20.30 -12.47 -31.67
N PRO A 142 -21.59 -12.75 -31.37
CA PRO A 142 -22.22 -14.01 -31.75
C PRO A 142 -21.98 -14.36 -33.22
N GLN A 143 -21.93 -13.33 -34.08
CA GLN A 143 -21.63 -13.44 -35.51
C GLN A 143 -20.22 -13.96 -35.84
N GLN A 144 -19.21 -13.73 -34.98
CA GLN A 144 -17.83 -14.21 -35.19
C GLN A 144 -17.62 -15.64 -34.69
N GLN A 145 -18.47 -16.09 -33.76
CA GLN A 145 -18.57 -17.49 -33.35
C GLN A 145 -19.31 -18.29 -34.44
N GLU A 146 -20.44 -17.79 -34.94
CA GLU A 146 -21.17 -18.41 -36.05
C GLU A 146 -20.32 -18.51 -37.33
N LEU A 147 -19.53 -17.50 -37.67
CA LEU A 147 -18.66 -17.55 -38.86
C LEU A 147 -17.48 -18.53 -38.71
N LYS A 148 -17.05 -18.82 -37.48
CA LYS A 148 -16.05 -19.88 -37.20
C LYS A 148 -16.70 -21.26 -37.30
N ASP A 149 -17.90 -21.43 -36.77
CA ASP A 149 -18.65 -22.69 -36.83
C ASP A 149 -19.07 -23.03 -38.29
N LEU A 150 -19.40 -22.02 -39.11
CA LEU A 150 -19.67 -22.20 -40.55
C LEU A 150 -18.42 -22.57 -41.38
N LYS A 151 -17.25 -22.04 -41.01
CA LYS A 151 -15.99 -22.39 -41.70
C LYS A 151 -15.50 -23.80 -41.35
N GLU A 152 -15.77 -24.27 -40.14
CA GLU A 152 -15.45 -25.65 -39.73
C GLU A 152 -16.38 -26.69 -40.40
N SER A 153 -17.61 -26.31 -40.74
CA SER A 153 -18.58 -27.18 -41.42
C SER A 153 -18.35 -27.37 -42.93
N SER A 154 -17.36 -26.70 -43.53
CA SER A 154 -17.21 -26.62 -45.01
C SER A 154 -16.09 -27.50 -45.59
N GLN A 155 -15.43 -28.38 -44.82
CA GLN A 155 -14.45 -29.33 -45.36
C GLN A 155 -15.08 -30.72 -45.57
N PRO A 156 -15.04 -31.29 -46.80
CA PRO A 156 -15.68 -32.57 -47.07
C PRO A 156 -14.81 -33.76 -46.61
N LEU A 157 -15.41 -34.54 -45.71
CA LEU A 157 -15.42 -36.00 -45.54
C LEU A 157 -14.37 -36.83 -46.32
N MET A 158 -13.50 -37.55 -45.59
CA MET A 158 -13.31 -39.02 -45.69
C MET A 158 -12.50 -39.54 -44.50
N THR A 159 -13.14 -40.30 -43.59
CA THR A 159 -12.72 -41.61 -43.05
C THR A 159 -13.57 -41.95 -41.82
N GLU A 160 -14.10 -43.16 -41.83
CA GLU A 160 -15.02 -43.76 -40.88
C GLU A 160 -14.55 -43.74 -39.40
N SER A 161 -15.57 -43.60 -38.54
CA SER A 161 -15.91 -44.50 -37.44
C SER A 161 -16.01 -43.86 -36.06
N ALA A 162 -16.96 -44.40 -35.29
CA ALA A 162 -17.40 -44.05 -33.94
C ALA A 162 -18.37 -42.86 -33.82
N ALA A 163 -19.66 -43.21 -33.77
CA ALA A 163 -20.76 -42.38 -33.30
C ALA A 163 -20.48 -41.78 -31.91
N ASN A 164 -20.46 -40.46 -31.79
CA ASN A 164 -20.63 -39.76 -30.51
C ASN A 164 -21.94 -38.98 -30.54
N ARG A 165 -22.89 -39.43 -29.71
CA ARG A 165 -24.11 -38.70 -29.33
C ARG A 165 -23.73 -37.36 -28.69
N PRO A 166 -24.61 -36.33 -28.74
CA PRO A 166 -24.39 -35.09 -28.02
C PRO A 166 -24.29 -35.37 -26.51
N GLU A 167 -23.13 -35.07 -25.92
CA GLU A 167 -22.90 -35.18 -24.49
C GLU A 167 -23.86 -34.24 -23.74
N SER A 168 -24.67 -34.84 -22.87
CA SER A 168 -25.39 -34.13 -21.81
C SER A 168 -24.42 -33.44 -20.85
N PRO A 169 -24.82 -32.36 -20.15
CA PRO A 169 -23.93 -31.62 -19.26
C PRO A 169 -23.46 -32.54 -18.12
N ARG A 170 -22.21 -33.01 -18.19
CA ARG A 170 -21.57 -33.82 -17.14
C ARG A 170 -21.65 -33.05 -15.81
N LYS A 171 -22.27 -33.68 -14.81
CA LYS A 171 -22.32 -33.19 -13.43
C LYS A 171 -20.90 -33.03 -12.90
N ARG A 172 -20.44 -31.78 -12.76
CA ARG A 172 -19.09 -31.43 -12.26
C ARG A 172 -18.96 -31.83 -10.79
N GLY A 173 -17.97 -32.64 -10.46
CA GLY A 173 -17.72 -33.11 -9.09
C GLY A 173 -17.25 -31.98 -8.15
N CYS A 174 -17.49 -32.13 -6.85
CA CYS A 174 -17.19 -31.15 -5.80
C CYS A 174 -15.71 -30.67 -5.79
N CYS A 175 -14.74 -31.57 -6.02
CA CYS A 175 -13.31 -31.18 -6.14
C CYS A 175 -13.01 -30.30 -7.36
N TYR A 176 -13.84 -30.33 -8.40
CA TYR A 176 -13.70 -29.46 -9.56
C TYR A 176 -14.12 -28.01 -9.22
N GLN A 177 -15.01 -27.81 -8.24
CA GLN A 177 -15.47 -26.48 -7.84
C GLN A 177 -14.46 -25.74 -6.95
N VAL A 178 -13.66 -26.44 -6.14
CA VAL A 178 -12.62 -25.83 -5.28
C VAL A 178 -11.36 -25.47 -6.07
N THR A 179 -11.10 -26.14 -7.20
CA THR A 179 -9.92 -25.88 -8.04
C THR A 179 -10.12 -24.75 -9.05
N GLU A 180 -11.37 -24.37 -9.36
CA GLU A 180 -11.71 -23.27 -10.27
C GLU A 180 -11.18 -21.88 -9.79
N PRO A 181 -11.36 -21.47 -8.51
CA PRO A 181 -10.78 -20.22 -8.00
C PRO A 181 -9.25 -20.22 -8.07
N LEU A 182 -8.59 -21.31 -7.65
CA LEU A 182 -7.13 -21.44 -7.69
C LEU A 182 -6.59 -21.40 -9.12
N ARG A 183 -7.30 -22.02 -10.06
CA ARG A 183 -6.97 -21.96 -11.49
C ARG A 183 -7.10 -20.54 -12.03
N THR A 184 -8.15 -19.83 -11.65
CA THR A 184 -8.38 -18.43 -12.03
C THR A 184 -7.29 -17.52 -11.46
N LEU A 185 -6.90 -17.72 -10.20
CA LEU A 185 -5.78 -17.03 -9.57
C LEU A 185 -4.50 -17.29 -10.36
N LYS A 186 -4.13 -18.56 -10.56
CA LYS A 186 -2.92 -18.93 -11.31
C LYS A 186 -2.91 -18.31 -12.71
N ALA A 187 -4.04 -18.34 -13.41
CA ALA A 187 -4.17 -17.72 -14.73
C ALA A 187 -3.91 -16.21 -14.67
N GLY A 188 -4.52 -15.50 -13.70
CA GLY A 188 -4.31 -14.06 -13.53
C GLY A 188 -2.85 -13.68 -13.24
N TRP A 189 -2.17 -14.48 -12.40
CA TRP A 189 -0.74 -14.31 -12.12
C TRP A 189 0.15 -14.51 -13.36
N ILE A 190 -0.15 -15.53 -14.17
CA ILE A 190 0.56 -15.77 -15.44
C ILE A 190 0.30 -14.62 -16.42
N SER A 191 -0.95 -14.17 -16.54
CA SER A 191 -1.30 -13.01 -17.38
C SER A 191 -0.56 -11.77 -16.95
N TYR A 192 -0.47 -11.49 -15.64
CA TYR A 192 0.28 -10.35 -15.09
C TYR A 192 1.78 -10.42 -15.41
N TYR A 193 2.40 -11.58 -15.25
CA TYR A 193 3.83 -11.76 -15.56
C TYR A 193 4.15 -11.55 -17.05
N ASN A 194 3.23 -11.93 -17.94
CA ASN A 194 3.40 -11.80 -19.38
C ASN A 194 3.14 -10.38 -19.92
N GLN A 195 2.64 -9.44 -19.10
CA GLN A 195 2.43 -8.07 -19.53
C GLN A 195 3.76 -7.34 -19.76
N ASN A 196 3.86 -6.55 -20.83
CA ASN A 196 5.04 -5.72 -21.12
C ASN A 196 5.37 -4.71 -20.00
N ILE A 197 4.36 -4.32 -19.22
CA ILE A 197 4.44 -3.36 -18.11
C ILE A 197 4.75 -4.01 -16.75
N PHE A 198 5.04 -5.32 -16.70
CA PHE A 198 5.30 -6.07 -15.46
C PHE A 198 6.33 -5.39 -14.55
N PHE A 199 7.46 -4.95 -15.11
CA PHE A 199 8.52 -4.28 -14.35
C PHE A 199 8.08 -2.93 -13.75
N ALA A 200 7.20 -2.19 -14.43
CA ALA A 200 6.62 -0.97 -13.89
C ALA A 200 5.62 -1.27 -12.76
N GLY A 201 4.79 -2.30 -12.90
CA GLY A 201 3.90 -2.74 -11.82
C GLY A 201 4.66 -3.23 -10.58
N MET A 202 5.72 -4.01 -10.78
CA MET A 202 6.62 -4.45 -9.70
C MET A 202 7.35 -3.30 -9.02
N SER A 203 7.77 -2.28 -9.79
CA SER A 203 8.39 -1.09 -9.18
C SER A 203 7.45 -0.42 -8.17
N LEU A 204 6.16 -0.26 -8.50
CA LEU A 204 5.19 0.30 -7.58
C LEU A 204 5.03 -0.56 -6.32
N ALA A 205 4.98 -1.89 -6.44
CA ALA A 205 4.91 -2.76 -5.28
C ALA A 205 6.13 -2.65 -4.36
N PHE A 206 7.33 -2.48 -4.90
CA PHE A 206 8.54 -2.24 -4.10
C PHE A 206 8.50 -0.89 -3.36
N LEU A 207 7.76 0.10 -3.86
CA LEU A 207 7.56 1.37 -3.14
C LEU A 207 6.64 1.21 -1.92
N TYR A 208 5.78 0.17 -1.88
CA TYR A 208 5.01 -0.18 -0.68
C TYR A 208 5.87 -0.86 0.41
N MET A 209 7.05 -1.39 0.04
CA MET A 209 8.04 -1.91 0.99
C MET A 209 8.85 -0.76 1.61
N THR A 210 8.19 0.11 2.37
CA THR A 210 8.88 1.22 3.03
C THR A 210 8.34 1.54 4.41
N VAL A 211 9.24 1.70 5.37
CA VAL A 211 8.89 2.20 6.72
C VAL A 211 8.68 3.72 6.72
N LEU A 212 9.17 4.41 5.68
CA LEU A 212 9.27 5.87 5.60
C LEU A 212 7.96 6.56 5.20
N GLY A 213 6.82 6.01 5.62
CA GLY A 213 5.49 6.61 5.50
C GLY A 213 5.07 7.35 6.77
N PHE A 214 3.95 8.08 6.72
CA PHE A 214 3.27 8.59 7.92
C PHE A 214 2.33 7.51 8.44
N ASP A 215 2.91 6.33 8.68
CA ASP A 215 2.18 5.15 9.12
C ASP A 215 2.42 4.96 10.62
N CYS A 216 1.76 3.98 11.23
CA CYS A 216 1.84 3.74 12.67
C CYS A 216 3.27 3.55 13.19
N ILE A 217 4.17 3.03 12.35
CA ILE A 217 5.56 2.72 12.68
C ILE A 217 6.39 4.00 12.82
N THR A 218 6.50 4.80 11.76
CA THR A 218 7.25 6.07 11.80
C THR A 218 6.60 7.07 12.75
N THR A 219 5.28 7.04 12.89
CA THR A 219 4.56 7.81 13.93
C THR A 219 4.97 7.36 15.33
N GLY A 220 5.03 6.04 15.58
CA GLY A 220 5.50 5.48 16.84
C GLY A 220 6.94 5.89 17.14
N TYR A 221 7.83 5.81 16.15
CA TYR A 221 9.21 6.31 16.25
C TYR A 221 9.25 7.82 16.55
N ALA A 222 8.39 8.63 15.92
CA ALA A 222 8.29 10.06 16.23
C ALA A 222 8.01 10.30 17.72
N TYR A 223 7.08 9.54 18.30
CA TYR A 223 6.77 9.63 19.72
C TYR A 223 7.91 9.17 20.62
N THR A 224 8.66 8.12 20.24
CA THR A 224 9.84 7.71 21.03
C THR A 224 10.95 8.75 21.01
N GLN A 225 11.04 9.57 19.95
CA GLN A 225 11.94 10.73 19.87
C GLN A 225 11.40 11.97 20.62
N GLY A 226 10.27 11.87 21.32
CA GLY A 226 9.72 12.95 22.13
C GLY A 226 8.97 14.03 21.32
N LEU A 227 8.58 13.76 20.08
CA LEU A 227 7.72 14.67 19.32
C LEU A 227 6.31 14.70 19.93
N ASN A 228 5.78 15.90 20.14
CA ASN A 228 4.40 16.09 20.59
C ASN A 228 3.41 15.74 19.46
N GLY A 229 2.23 15.25 19.83
CA GLY A 229 1.18 14.86 18.88
C GLY A 229 0.68 16.02 18.01
N SER A 230 0.78 17.27 18.48
CA SER A 230 0.46 18.46 17.70
C SER A 230 1.44 18.69 16.54
N VAL A 231 2.74 18.57 16.80
CA VAL A 231 3.80 18.70 15.78
C VAL A 231 3.66 17.59 14.75
N LEU A 232 3.42 16.36 15.20
CA LEU A 232 3.20 15.24 14.29
C LEU A 232 1.98 15.46 13.38
N SER A 233 0.89 16.01 13.93
CA SER A 233 -0.31 16.35 13.15
C SER A 233 -0.02 17.41 12.09
N LEU A 234 0.81 18.41 12.41
CA LEU A 234 1.25 19.42 11.45
C LEU A 234 2.11 18.80 10.33
N LEU A 235 3.04 17.90 10.69
CA LEU A 235 3.87 17.18 9.71
C LEU A 235 3.03 16.29 8.79
N MET A 236 2.01 15.61 9.32
CA MET A 236 1.03 14.85 8.52
C MET A 236 0.26 15.76 7.57
N GLY A 237 -0.16 16.95 8.02
CA GLY A 237 -0.78 17.97 7.16
C GLY A 237 0.14 18.41 6.02
N ALA A 238 1.41 18.71 6.32
CA ALA A 238 2.41 19.10 5.33
C ALA A 238 2.69 18.00 4.30
N SER A 239 2.76 16.74 4.76
CA SER A 239 2.87 15.55 3.91
C SER A 239 1.72 15.41 2.91
N ALA A 240 0.50 15.66 3.37
CA ALA A 240 -0.67 15.55 2.54
C ALA A 240 -0.72 16.67 1.48
N ILE A 241 -0.30 17.90 1.84
CA ILE A 241 -0.11 19.00 0.88
C ILE A 241 0.95 18.63 -0.16
N SER A 242 2.10 18.11 0.26
CA SER A 242 3.15 17.63 -0.66
C SER A 242 2.64 16.54 -1.60
N GLY A 243 1.76 15.65 -1.12
CA GLY A 243 1.11 14.65 -1.96
C GLY A 243 0.17 15.24 -3.02
N ILE A 244 -0.63 16.26 -2.66
CA ILE A 244 -1.46 17.01 -3.61
C ILE A 244 -0.55 17.71 -4.65
N CYS A 245 0.54 18.34 -4.22
CA CYS A 245 1.53 18.92 -5.13
C CYS A 245 2.09 17.88 -6.11
N GLY A 246 2.31 16.63 -5.67
CA GLY A 246 2.71 15.52 -6.53
C GLY A 246 1.73 15.22 -7.66
N THR A 247 0.41 15.30 -7.39
CA THR A 247 -0.62 15.10 -8.42
C THR A 247 -0.62 16.22 -9.47
N VAL A 248 -0.38 17.47 -9.05
CA VAL A 248 -0.24 18.61 -9.97
C VAL A 248 1.03 18.48 -10.79
N ALA A 249 2.15 18.13 -10.15
CA ALA A 249 3.43 17.88 -10.80
C ALA A 249 3.31 16.79 -11.88
N PHE A 250 2.60 15.70 -11.57
CA PHE A 250 2.29 14.64 -12.55
C PHE A 250 1.63 15.19 -13.81
N THR A 251 0.53 15.95 -13.68
CA THR A 251 -0.19 16.49 -14.86
C THR A 251 0.69 17.41 -15.70
N TRP A 252 1.52 18.23 -15.06
CA TRP A 252 2.41 19.18 -15.74
C TRP A 252 3.58 18.49 -16.45
N ILE A 253 4.29 17.60 -15.75
CA ILE A 253 5.43 16.86 -16.30
C ILE A 253 4.95 15.96 -17.44
N ARG A 254 3.81 15.29 -17.27
CA ARG A 254 3.22 14.43 -18.30
C ARG A 254 2.89 15.20 -19.58
N LYS A 255 2.26 16.38 -19.47
CA LYS A 255 1.92 17.22 -20.63
C LYS A 255 3.17 17.70 -21.39
N LYS A 256 4.32 17.86 -20.71
CA LYS A 256 5.58 18.32 -21.32
C LYS A 256 6.49 17.19 -21.83
N CYS A 257 6.58 16.09 -21.10
CA CYS A 257 7.63 15.08 -21.26
C CYS A 257 7.10 13.69 -21.65
N GLY A 258 5.78 13.46 -21.63
CA GLY A 258 5.19 12.14 -21.86
C GLY A 258 5.10 11.29 -20.59
N LEU A 259 4.35 10.19 -20.67
CA LEU A 259 4.00 9.37 -19.50
C LEU A 259 5.21 8.63 -18.91
N ILE A 260 5.95 7.89 -19.75
CA ILE A 260 7.08 7.06 -19.28
C ILE A 260 8.20 7.92 -18.67
N ARG A 261 8.46 9.09 -19.25
CA ARG A 261 9.47 10.02 -18.71
C ARG A 261 9.05 10.64 -17.39
N THR A 262 7.74 10.87 -17.21
CA THR A 262 7.20 11.40 -15.94
C THR A 262 7.53 10.48 -14.78
N GLY A 263 7.35 9.16 -14.97
CA GLY A 263 7.69 8.17 -13.93
C GLY A 263 9.19 8.12 -13.63
N PHE A 264 10.04 8.28 -14.64
CA PHE A 264 11.49 8.34 -14.42
C PHE A 264 11.87 9.59 -13.61
N ILE A 265 11.36 10.77 -14.00
CA ILE A 265 11.63 12.04 -13.30
C ILE A 265 11.11 11.99 -11.86
N SER A 266 9.89 11.49 -11.64
CA SER A 266 9.32 11.39 -10.31
C SER A 266 10.05 10.39 -9.43
N GLY A 267 10.56 9.29 -10.02
CA GLY A 267 11.38 8.32 -9.31
C GLY A 267 12.74 8.87 -8.87
N VAL A 268 13.42 9.62 -9.76
CA VAL A 268 14.66 10.34 -9.41
C VAL A 268 14.39 11.37 -8.32
N ALA A 269 13.30 12.14 -8.43
CA ALA A 269 12.91 13.12 -7.42
C ALA A 269 12.65 12.45 -6.05
N GLN A 270 11.89 11.35 -6.03
CA GLN A 270 11.63 10.60 -4.80
C GLN A 270 12.93 10.06 -4.18
N LEU A 271 13.79 9.41 -4.97
CA LEU A 271 15.05 8.86 -4.48
C LEU A 271 15.97 9.96 -3.94
N SER A 272 16.06 11.09 -4.63
CA SER A 272 16.85 12.25 -4.18
C SER A 272 16.38 12.80 -2.83
N CYS A 273 15.07 12.83 -2.59
CA CYS A 273 14.51 13.24 -1.31
C CYS A 273 14.79 12.22 -0.21
N LEU A 274 14.71 10.92 -0.53
CA LEU A 274 15.00 9.84 0.43
C LEU A 274 16.48 9.77 0.81
N MET A 275 17.40 10.30 -0.01
CA MET A 275 18.79 10.46 0.41
C MET A 275 18.93 11.38 1.63
N LEU A 276 18.02 12.35 1.82
CA LEU A 276 17.98 13.17 3.05
C LEU A 276 17.65 12.31 4.27
N CYS A 277 16.76 11.32 4.13
CA CYS A 277 16.47 10.36 5.20
C CYS A 277 17.71 9.51 5.53
N VAL A 278 18.48 9.08 4.53
CA VAL A 278 19.73 8.34 4.78
C VAL A 278 20.74 9.22 5.51
N VAL A 279 20.93 10.47 5.07
CA VAL A 279 21.82 11.43 5.75
C VAL A 279 21.36 11.69 7.19
N SER A 280 20.05 11.71 7.44
CA SER A 280 19.50 11.91 8.78
C SER A 280 19.92 10.83 9.77
N VAL A 281 20.02 9.57 9.32
CA VAL A 281 20.45 8.43 10.15
C VAL A 281 21.89 8.59 10.62
N PHE A 282 22.77 9.16 9.79
CA PHE A 282 24.18 9.39 10.09
C PHE A 282 24.47 10.76 10.74
N SER A 283 23.45 11.60 10.91
CA SER A 283 23.63 12.94 11.47
C SER A 283 23.77 12.91 13.01
N PRO A 284 24.53 13.85 13.59
CA PRO A 284 24.72 13.92 15.04
C PRO A 284 23.38 14.15 15.75
N GLY A 285 23.11 13.37 16.80
CA GLY A 285 21.80 13.34 17.49
C GLY A 285 20.84 12.28 16.97
N SER A 286 21.26 11.40 16.06
CA SER A 286 20.52 10.18 15.72
C SER A 286 20.64 9.15 16.85
N PRO A 287 19.55 8.48 17.29
CA PRO A 287 19.60 7.37 18.26
C PRO A 287 20.13 6.07 17.63
N PHE A 288 20.65 6.15 16.41
CA PHE A 288 21.11 5.00 15.64
C PHE A 288 22.44 4.48 16.20
N ASP A 289 22.38 3.30 16.79
CA ASP A 289 23.56 2.56 17.23
C ASP A 289 23.85 1.40 16.28
N LEU A 290 25.05 1.39 15.69
CA LEU A 290 25.50 0.31 14.79
C LEU A 290 25.88 -0.97 15.55
N THR A 291 26.01 -0.90 16.88
CA THR A 291 26.42 -2.03 17.72
C THR A 291 25.26 -2.97 18.08
N VAL A 292 24.00 -2.51 17.92
CA VAL A 292 22.80 -3.32 18.18
C VAL A 292 22.27 -3.86 16.85
N SER A 293 22.36 -5.18 16.64
CA SER A 293 21.74 -5.76 15.45
C SER A 293 20.21 -5.86 15.64
N PRO A 294 19.39 -5.35 14.70
CA PRO A 294 17.92 -5.38 14.82
C PRO A 294 17.32 -6.79 14.90
N PHE A 295 18.11 -7.80 14.55
CA PHE A 295 17.70 -9.19 14.51
C PHE A 295 18.42 -10.04 15.56
N GLU A 296 19.12 -9.44 16.53
CA GLU A 296 19.83 -10.15 17.60
C GLU A 296 18.87 -11.08 18.36
N ASP A 297 17.69 -10.58 18.73
CA ASP A 297 16.65 -11.35 19.43
C ASP A 297 16.09 -12.50 18.57
N LEU A 298 16.00 -12.30 17.26
CA LEU A 298 15.56 -13.34 16.33
C LEU A 298 16.65 -14.40 16.11
N TYR A 299 17.91 -13.96 16.02
CA TYR A 299 19.06 -14.84 15.87
C TYR A 299 19.26 -15.70 17.11
N THR A 300 19.18 -15.12 18.31
CA THR A 300 19.28 -15.84 19.58
C THR A 300 18.13 -16.84 19.75
N HIS A 301 16.92 -16.51 19.29
CA HIS A 301 15.76 -17.42 19.36
C HIS A 301 15.73 -18.50 18.26
N LEU A 302 16.26 -18.24 17.06
CA LEU A 302 16.28 -19.21 15.95
C LEU A 302 17.52 -20.12 15.96
N VAL A 303 18.68 -19.60 16.35
CA VAL A 303 19.95 -20.34 16.31
C VAL A 303 20.20 -21.10 17.61
N GLY A 304 19.43 -20.81 18.66
CA GLY A 304 19.58 -21.45 19.96
C GLY A 304 20.84 -20.96 20.66
N GLU A 305 20.73 -20.81 21.97
CA GLU A 305 21.82 -20.41 22.84
C GLU A 305 23.04 -21.29 22.61
N LYS A 306 24.06 -20.74 21.93
CA LYS A 306 25.38 -21.33 21.95
C LYS A 306 26.02 -20.93 23.27
N ALA A 307 25.55 -21.56 24.35
CA ALA A 307 26.34 -21.69 25.55
C ALA A 307 27.63 -22.42 25.15
N LEU A 308 28.77 -21.74 25.23
CA LEU A 308 30.02 -22.32 25.72
C LEU A 308 30.92 -21.17 26.26
N PRO A 309 31.58 -21.38 27.41
CA PRO A 309 32.20 -20.37 28.25
C PRO A 309 33.67 -20.14 27.89
N GLU A 310 34.18 -18.93 28.15
CA GLU A 310 35.60 -18.56 28.42
C GLU A 310 35.71 -17.03 28.27
N ALA A 311 36.36 -16.26 29.12
CA ALA A 311 37.13 -16.51 30.33
C ALA A 311 37.19 -15.19 31.13
N ASP A 312 37.32 -15.31 32.45
CA ASP A 312 37.57 -14.22 33.38
C ASP A 312 38.79 -13.38 32.97
N HIS A 313 38.60 -12.06 32.87
CA HIS A 313 39.67 -11.09 33.11
C HIS A 313 39.21 -10.06 34.13
N SER A 314 39.10 -10.51 35.37
CA SER A 314 39.36 -9.67 36.54
C SER A 314 40.72 -10.06 37.11
N LEU A 315 41.67 -9.12 37.11
CA LEU A 315 42.35 -8.57 38.30
C LEU A 315 43.76 -8.03 37.94
N THR A 316 44.09 -6.90 38.59
CA THR A 316 45.39 -6.20 38.75
C THR A 316 45.47 -4.88 37.96
N GLY A 317 45.64 -3.71 38.57
CA GLY A 317 45.74 -3.35 39.97
C GLY A 317 45.87 -1.83 40.12
N LEU A 318 45.35 -1.32 41.25
CA LEU A 318 45.94 -0.27 42.09
C LEU A 318 46.58 0.95 41.38
N VAL A 319 45.87 2.09 41.31
CA VAL A 319 46.43 3.40 41.69
C VAL A 319 45.33 4.33 42.22
N SER A 320 45.47 4.64 43.51
CA SER A 320 45.15 5.87 44.25
C SER A 320 43.74 6.45 44.27
N GLY A 321 43.17 6.40 45.48
CA GLY A 321 42.10 7.28 45.91
C GLY A 321 42.57 8.71 46.22
N VAL A 322 41.61 9.63 46.16
CA VAL A 322 41.60 10.88 46.93
C VAL A 322 40.18 11.08 47.44
N ASN A 323 40.06 11.16 48.77
CA ASN A 323 38.89 11.58 49.51
C ASN A 323 38.63 13.09 49.31
N ALA A 324 37.36 13.47 49.18
CA ALA A 324 36.87 14.73 49.74
C ALA A 324 35.36 14.62 50.04
N THR A 325 35.03 14.67 51.33
CA THR A 325 33.68 14.73 51.88
C THR A 325 33.27 16.19 52.16
N ALA A 326 31.98 16.45 51.93
CA ALA A 326 31.08 17.33 52.68
C ALA A 326 30.97 18.85 52.37
N THR A 327 29.71 19.20 52.05
CA THR A 327 28.89 20.36 52.49
C THR A 327 29.18 21.77 51.98
N THR A 328 28.23 22.34 51.22
CA THR A 328 27.31 23.39 51.75
C THR A 328 26.14 23.70 50.80
N THR A 329 24.97 23.81 51.41
CA THR A 329 23.68 24.33 50.91
C THR A 329 23.77 25.73 50.30
N ALA A 330 23.18 25.91 49.11
CA ALA A 330 22.62 27.19 48.68
C ALA A 330 21.36 26.93 47.85
N ALA A 331 20.20 27.17 48.45
CA ALA A 331 18.94 27.26 47.75
C ALA A 331 18.91 28.58 46.97
N SER A 332 18.76 28.49 45.65
CA SER A 332 18.36 29.63 44.82
C SER A 332 17.18 29.21 43.94
N MET A 333 16.00 29.65 44.35
CA MET A 333 14.81 29.73 43.51
C MET A 333 15.11 30.65 42.33
N THR A 334 15.09 30.11 41.11
CA THR A 334 14.94 30.89 39.89
C THR A 334 13.95 30.20 38.98
N THR A 335 12.82 30.89 38.82
CA THR A 335 11.78 30.79 37.79
C THR A 335 12.12 29.95 36.56
N SER A 336 11.23 29.00 36.29
CA SER A 336 11.07 28.24 35.05
C SER A 336 11.02 29.16 33.83
N ALA A 337 12.18 29.33 33.18
CA ALA A 337 12.25 29.68 31.77
C ALA A 337 12.20 28.36 31.00
N GLU A 338 11.25 28.26 30.07
CA GLU A 338 11.12 27.18 29.10
C GLU A 338 12.39 27.17 28.22
N GLU A 339 13.40 26.39 28.63
CA GLU A 339 14.60 26.17 27.82
C GLU A 339 14.21 25.41 26.55
N LEU A 340 14.32 26.09 25.42
CA LEU A 340 14.30 25.48 24.09
C LEU A 340 15.42 24.41 24.06
N PRO A 341 15.10 23.12 23.85
CA PRO A 341 16.12 22.06 23.86
C PRO A 341 17.18 22.31 22.78
N PRO A 342 18.43 21.86 22.98
CA PRO A 342 19.55 22.21 22.11
C PRO A 342 19.26 21.78 20.66
N LEU A 343 19.42 22.72 19.72
CA LEU A 343 19.15 22.57 18.28
C LEU A 343 19.81 21.34 17.64
N GLN A 344 20.89 20.82 18.25
CA GLN A 344 21.60 19.61 17.83
C GLN A 344 20.78 18.32 18.04
N SER A 345 19.82 18.30 18.98
CA SER A 345 19.08 17.10 19.38
C SER A 345 17.95 16.70 18.41
N TYR A 346 17.46 17.62 17.58
CA TYR A 346 16.32 17.37 16.67
C TYR A 346 16.71 17.45 15.19
N LEU A 347 17.99 17.60 14.87
CA LEU A 347 18.46 17.74 13.50
C LEU A 347 18.22 16.46 12.68
N SER A 348 18.54 15.29 13.25
CA SER A 348 18.28 13.97 12.67
C SER A 348 16.80 13.77 12.37
N VAL A 349 15.96 13.95 13.39
CA VAL A 349 14.51 13.78 13.29
C VAL A 349 13.89 14.76 12.29
N SER A 350 14.33 16.01 12.29
CA SER A 350 13.84 17.03 11.34
C SER A 350 14.21 16.71 9.90
N LEU A 351 15.45 16.27 9.65
CA LEU A 351 15.89 15.84 8.32
C LEU A 351 15.13 14.60 7.82
N LEU A 352 14.86 13.64 8.72
CA LEU A 352 14.06 12.47 8.42
C LEU A 352 12.66 12.86 7.93
N PHE A 353 11.92 13.65 8.72
CA PHE A 353 10.57 14.07 8.34
C PHE A 353 10.55 15.01 7.13
N ALA A 354 11.55 15.88 6.97
CA ALA A 354 11.68 16.71 5.78
C ALA A 354 11.86 15.86 4.51
N GLY A 355 12.73 14.84 4.56
CA GLY A 355 12.92 13.88 3.47
C GLY A 355 11.66 13.09 3.15
N VAL A 356 10.95 12.59 4.17
CA VAL A 356 9.68 11.86 4.02
C VAL A 356 8.62 12.76 3.36
N ILE A 357 8.43 13.99 3.84
CA ILE A 357 7.45 14.94 3.29
C ILE A 357 7.81 15.29 1.84
N ALA A 358 9.07 15.59 1.53
CA ALA A 358 9.50 15.91 0.18
C ALA A 358 9.33 14.71 -0.78
N ALA A 359 9.64 13.49 -0.31
CA ALA A 359 9.50 12.27 -1.09
C ALA A 359 8.04 11.97 -1.50
N ARG A 360 7.03 12.44 -0.75
CA ARG A 360 5.61 12.27 -1.09
C ARG A 360 5.25 12.85 -2.46
N MET A 361 5.82 14.00 -2.82
CA MET A 361 5.57 14.61 -4.13
C MET A 361 5.99 13.67 -5.28
N GLY A 362 7.19 13.07 -5.17
CA GLY A 362 7.70 12.11 -6.15
C GLY A 362 6.92 10.79 -6.15
N LEU A 363 6.61 10.26 -4.96
CA LEU A 363 5.85 9.02 -4.78
C LEU A 363 4.47 9.09 -5.45
N TRP A 364 3.70 10.15 -5.18
CA TRP A 364 2.34 10.28 -5.70
C TRP A 364 2.31 10.57 -7.21
N SER A 365 3.31 11.28 -7.73
CA SER A 365 3.47 11.42 -9.18
C SER A 365 3.83 10.09 -9.85
N PHE A 366 4.66 9.27 -9.20
CA PHE A 366 5.04 7.95 -9.70
C PHE A 366 3.88 6.96 -9.70
N ASP A 367 3.10 6.94 -8.61
CA ASP A 367 1.90 6.11 -8.46
C ASP A 367 0.87 6.39 -9.57
N LEU A 368 0.58 7.67 -9.83
CA LEU A 368 -0.29 8.08 -10.94
C LEU A 368 0.26 7.65 -12.31
N THR A 369 1.58 7.71 -12.49
CA THR A 369 2.23 7.28 -13.73
C THR A 369 2.06 5.79 -13.96
N VAL A 370 2.36 4.95 -12.97
CA VAL A 370 2.22 3.48 -13.09
C VAL A 370 0.75 3.10 -13.23
N THR A 371 -0.16 3.75 -12.49
CA THR A 371 -1.60 3.54 -12.62
C THR A 371 -2.08 3.83 -14.03
N GLN A 372 -1.71 4.98 -14.60
CA GLN A 372 -2.08 5.30 -15.97
C GLN A 372 -1.43 4.36 -16.99
N LEU A 373 -0.18 3.94 -16.76
CA LEU A 373 0.50 2.99 -17.61
C LEU A 373 -0.25 1.64 -17.67
N ILE A 374 -0.73 1.14 -16.53
CA ILE A 374 -1.57 -0.06 -16.45
C ILE A 374 -2.90 0.16 -17.17
N GLN A 375 -3.54 1.31 -17.00
CA GLN A 375 -4.82 1.61 -17.64
C GLN A 375 -4.74 1.68 -19.17
N GLU A 376 -3.66 2.24 -19.72
CA GLU A 376 -3.48 2.45 -21.16
C GLU A 376 -2.90 1.24 -21.90
N ASN A 377 -2.03 0.45 -21.25
CA ASN A 377 -1.32 -0.65 -21.92
C ASN A 377 -1.99 -2.02 -21.73
N VAL A 378 -3.00 -2.14 -20.86
CA VAL A 378 -3.71 -3.38 -20.59
C VAL A 378 -5.03 -3.41 -21.32
N MET A 379 -5.30 -4.52 -22.00
CA MET A 379 -6.57 -4.76 -22.69
C MET A 379 -7.75 -4.73 -21.71
N GLU A 380 -8.88 -4.19 -22.16
CA GLU A 380 -10.10 -4.04 -21.34
C GLU A 380 -10.60 -5.37 -20.76
N SER A 381 -10.45 -6.48 -21.48
CA SER A 381 -10.88 -7.81 -21.03
C SER A 381 -10.09 -8.33 -19.82
N GLU A 382 -8.83 -7.93 -19.66
CA GLU A 382 -7.92 -8.40 -18.62
C GLU A 382 -7.64 -7.34 -17.54
N ARG A 383 -8.01 -6.07 -17.77
CA ARG A 383 -7.70 -4.92 -16.90
C ARG A 383 -8.09 -5.17 -15.43
N GLY A 384 -9.26 -5.73 -15.17
CA GLY A 384 -9.70 -6.06 -13.81
C GLY A 384 -8.80 -7.10 -13.12
N VAL A 385 -8.39 -8.14 -13.85
CA VAL A 385 -7.51 -9.21 -13.34
C VAL A 385 -6.12 -8.66 -13.05
N ILE A 386 -5.54 -7.91 -13.99
CA ILE A 386 -4.22 -7.31 -13.84
C ILE A 386 -4.19 -6.33 -12.65
N ASN A 387 -5.21 -5.48 -12.49
CA ASN A 387 -5.33 -4.59 -11.34
C ASN A 387 -5.53 -5.33 -10.01
N GLY A 388 -6.23 -6.47 -10.01
CA GLY A 388 -6.36 -7.34 -8.84
C GLY A 388 -5.02 -7.94 -8.40
N VAL A 389 -4.24 -8.46 -9.35
CA VAL A 389 -2.89 -8.98 -9.07
C VAL A 389 -1.95 -7.86 -8.62
N GLN A 390 -2.02 -6.68 -9.24
CA GLN A 390 -1.24 -5.51 -8.83
C GLN A 390 -1.52 -5.13 -7.36
N ASN A 391 -2.79 -5.05 -6.96
CA ASN A 391 -3.14 -4.77 -5.56
C ASN A 391 -2.65 -5.87 -4.62
N SER A 392 -2.78 -7.14 -5.03
CA SER A 392 -2.30 -8.26 -4.24
C SER A 392 -0.78 -8.18 -4.04
N MET A 393 -0.04 -7.75 -5.06
CA MET A 393 1.40 -7.53 -4.97
C MET A 393 1.72 -6.37 -4.03
N ASN A 394 1.03 -5.23 -4.15
CA ASN A 394 1.21 -4.09 -3.24
C ASN A 394 0.98 -4.50 -1.77
N TYR A 395 -0.11 -5.22 -1.49
CA TYR A 395 -0.39 -5.74 -0.14
C TYR A 395 0.61 -6.78 0.35
N LEU A 396 1.17 -7.61 -0.54
CA LEU A 396 2.22 -8.57 -0.17
C LEU A 396 3.48 -7.85 0.32
N LEU A 397 3.91 -6.81 -0.39
CA LEU A 397 5.10 -6.03 -0.03
C LEU A 397 4.83 -5.18 1.22
N ASP A 398 3.63 -4.63 1.38
CA ASP A 398 3.22 -3.94 2.60
C ASP A 398 3.17 -4.89 3.83
N LEU A 399 2.67 -6.12 3.65
CA LEU A 399 2.69 -7.14 4.70
C LEU A 399 4.11 -7.49 5.13
N LEU A 400 5.02 -7.67 4.17
CA LEU A 400 6.42 -7.93 4.46
C LEU A 400 7.08 -6.75 5.21
N HIS A 401 6.66 -5.52 4.95
CA HIS A 401 7.08 -4.33 5.70
C HIS A 401 6.65 -4.43 7.17
N PHE A 402 5.40 -4.79 7.46
CA PHE A 402 4.94 -5.01 8.84
C PHE A 402 5.68 -6.16 9.53
N ILE A 403 5.92 -7.27 8.81
CA ILE A 403 6.70 -8.40 9.35
C ILE A 403 8.12 -7.96 9.70
N MET A 404 8.79 -7.20 8.84
CA MET A 404 10.13 -6.69 9.10
C MET A 404 10.19 -5.88 10.40
N VAL A 405 9.19 -5.06 10.68
CA VAL A 405 9.14 -4.23 11.90
C VAL A 405 8.81 -5.06 13.15
N ILE A 406 7.97 -6.08 13.02
CA ILE A 406 7.71 -7.02 14.12
C ILE A 406 9.00 -7.78 14.51
N LEU A 407 9.82 -8.14 13.52
CA LEU A 407 11.09 -8.83 13.75
C LEU A 407 12.18 -7.92 14.34
N ALA A 408 12.06 -6.60 14.17
CA ALA A 408 13.02 -5.60 14.64
C ALA A 408 12.30 -4.45 15.38
N PRO A 409 11.78 -4.71 16.60
CA PRO A 409 10.94 -3.76 17.33
C PRO A 409 11.73 -2.62 18.00
N ASN A 410 13.06 -2.76 18.14
CA ASN A 410 13.88 -1.83 18.91
C ASN A 410 14.05 -0.49 18.18
N PRO A 411 13.71 0.66 18.81
CA PRO A 411 13.78 1.97 18.16
C PRO A 411 15.21 2.44 17.85
N GLU A 412 16.21 1.92 18.56
CA GLU A 412 17.63 2.20 18.32
C GLU A 412 18.11 1.63 16.97
N ALA A 413 17.54 0.49 16.56
CA ALA A 413 17.83 -0.16 15.29
C ALA A 413 16.98 0.39 14.12
N PHE A 414 16.08 1.35 14.37
CA PHE A 414 15.19 1.92 13.36
C PHE A 414 15.93 2.52 12.17
N GLY A 415 17.12 3.11 12.40
CA GLY A 415 17.97 3.62 11.31
C GLY A 415 18.37 2.57 10.29
N LEU A 416 18.52 1.30 10.68
CA LEU A 416 18.81 0.21 9.75
C LEU A 416 17.57 -0.13 8.90
N LEU A 417 16.37 -0.11 9.50
CA LEU A 417 15.11 -0.30 8.76
C LEU A 417 14.90 0.82 7.74
N VAL A 418 15.30 2.05 8.06
CA VAL A 418 15.32 3.18 7.12
C VAL A 418 16.22 2.86 5.92
N ILE A 419 17.45 2.40 6.15
CA ILE A 419 18.38 2.05 5.05
C ILE A 419 17.85 0.90 4.20
N ILE A 420 17.33 -0.17 4.84
CA ILE A 420 16.69 -1.28 4.13
C ILE A 420 15.55 -0.76 3.25
N SER A 421 14.67 0.07 3.80
CA SER A 421 13.53 0.61 3.05
C SER A 421 13.96 1.44 1.84
N VAL A 422 14.97 2.31 1.98
CA VAL A 422 15.49 3.11 0.86
C VAL A 422 16.12 2.20 -0.19
N SER A 423 16.75 1.09 0.20
CA SER A 423 17.27 0.10 -0.74
C SER A 423 16.14 -0.57 -1.56
N PHE A 424 15.01 -0.92 -0.94
CA PHE A 424 13.84 -1.46 -1.64
C PHE A 424 13.22 -0.44 -2.60
N VAL A 425 13.09 0.82 -2.17
CA VAL A 425 12.61 1.90 -3.05
C VAL A 425 13.56 2.13 -4.22
N ALA A 426 14.88 2.10 -4.00
CA ALA A 426 15.89 2.21 -5.06
C ALA A 426 15.82 1.02 -6.03
N MET A 427 15.64 -0.21 -5.53
CA MET A 427 15.41 -1.39 -6.38
C MET A 427 14.15 -1.22 -7.23
N GLY A 428 13.04 -0.75 -6.64
CA GLY A 428 11.81 -0.45 -7.37
C GLY A 428 12.05 0.55 -8.51
N HIS A 429 12.68 1.69 -8.23
CA HIS A 429 13.00 2.68 -9.25
C HIS A 429 13.99 2.16 -10.30
N MET A 430 14.90 1.26 -9.94
CA MET A 430 15.79 0.59 -10.90
C MET A 430 15.00 -0.34 -11.84
N MET A 431 14.00 -1.07 -11.34
CA MET A 431 13.10 -1.87 -12.17
C MET A 431 12.30 -0.99 -13.13
N TYR A 432 11.80 0.16 -12.66
CA TYR A 432 11.13 1.13 -13.53
C TYR A 432 12.07 1.72 -14.58
N PHE A 433 13.30 2.07 -14.19
CA PHE A 433 14.31 2.56 -15.13
C PHE A 433 14.61 1.53 -16.22
N ARG A 434 14.75 0.25 -15.87
CA ARG A 434 14.92 -0.84 -16.84
C ARG A 434 13.74 -0.92 -17.80
N PHE A 435 12.50 -0.79 -17.30
CA PHE A 435 11.30 -0.71 -18.15
C PHE A 435 11.35 0.52 -19.08
N ALA A 436 11.60 1.71 -18.54
CA ALA A 436 11.61 2.95 -19.29
C ALA A 436 12.71 2.96 -20.38
N PHE A 437 13.89 2.45 -20.05
CA PHE A 437 15.00 2.31 -20.99
C PHE A 437 14.72 1.26 -22.06
N LYS A 438 14.03 0.15 -21.74
CA LYS A 438 13.57 -0.82 -22.75
C LYS A 438 12.57 -0.19 -23.72
N SER A 439 11.68 0.68 -23.24
CA SER A 439 10.63 1.30 -24.06
C SER A 439 11.12 2.48 -24.91
N LEU A 440 12.00 3.34 -24.38
CA LEU A 440 12.45 4.59 -25.04
C LEU A 440 13.93 4.58 -25.46
N GLY A 441 14.74 3.64 -24.97
CA GLY A 441 16.19 3.61 -25.20
C GLY A 441 16.89 4.89 -24.74
N SER A 442 17.90 5.32 -25.49
CA SER A 442 18.65 6.57 -25.23
C SER A 442 17.78 7.84 -25.32
N ARG A 443 16.57 7.76 -25.92
CA ARG A 443 15.63 8.89 -25.96
C ARG A 443 15.00 9.18 -24.60
N LEU A 444 15.21 8.36 -23.57
CA LEU A 444 14.74 8.63 -22.22
C LEU A 444 15.31 9.95 -21.65
N PHE A 445 16.57 10.25 -21.95
CA PHE A 445 17.27 11.44 -21.43
C PHE A 445 17.04 12.72 -22.24
N LEU A 446 16.42 12.61 -23.42
CA LEU A 446 16.07 13.77 -24.24
C LEU A 446 14.90 14.51 -23.60
N CYS A 447 15.20 15.60 -22.89
CA CYS A 447 14.17 16.42 -22.26
C CYS A 447 13.29 17.07 -23.35
N CYS A 448 11.96 16.94 -23.21
CA CYS A 448 10.98 17.69 -24.02
C CYS A 448 11.06 17.46 -25.55
N SER A 449 10.74 16.26 -26.03
CA SER A 449 10.27 16.11 -27.42
C SER A 449 8.81 15.70 -27.37
N PRO A 450 7.88 16.40 -28.05
CA PRO A 450 6.49 15.96 -28.12
C PRO A 450 6.45 14.56 -28.74
N GLU A 451 5.74 13.65 -28.07
CA GLU A 451 5.62 12.26 -28.48
C GLU A 451 4.82 12.22 -29.80
N GLN A 452 5.51 11.97 -30.91
CA GLN A 452 4.86 11.69 -32.18
C GLN A 452 4.29 10.27 -32.07
N LYS A 453 2.96 10.15 -32.10
CA LYS A 453 2.21 8.88 -32.16
C LYS A 453 2.90 7.94 -33.15
N VAL A 454 3.29 6.76 -32.68
CA VAL A 454 3.70 5.66 -33.55
C VAL A 454 2.44 5.23 -34.31
N GLU A 455 2.33 5.63 -35.58
CA GLU A 455 1.38 5.02 -36.52
C GLU A 455 1.78 3.55 -36.70
N ASN A 456 0.83 2.66 -36.45
CA ASN A 456 0.92 1.28 -36.89
C ASN A 456 1.07 1.28 -38.41
N VAL A 457 2.19 0.75 -38.89
CA VAL A 457 2.40 0.43 -40.30
C VAL A 457 1.36 -0.61 -40.69
N GLU A 458 0.35 -0.18 -41.44
CA GLU A 458 -0.46 -1.05 -42.28
C GLU A 458 0.47 -1.78 -43.26
N SER A 459 0.56 -3.09 -43.11
CA SER A 459 1.11 -3.98 -44.12
C SER A 459 0.21 -3.96 -45.36
N PRO A 460 0.68 -3.59 -46.56
CA PRO A 460 -0.10 -3.81 -47.77
C PRO A 460 0.12 -5.25 -48.23
N SER A 461 -0.82 -6.13 -47.89
CA SER A 461 -1.04 -7.36 -48.66
C SER A 461 -1.97 -7.04 -49.84
N SER A 462 -1.41 -6.87 -51.04
CA SER A 462 -2.17 -7.06 -52.27
C SER A 462 -1.28 -7.69 -53.34
N ILE A 463 -1.52 -8.98 -53.52
CA ILE A 463 -1.20 -9.79 -54.68
C ILE A 463 -1.61 -9.05 -55.95
N THR A 464 -0.72 -8.95 -56.93
CA THR A 464 -1.13 -8.78 -58.33
C THR A 464 -0.25 -9.69 -59.18
N ALA A 465 -0.83 -10.82 -59.57
CA ALA A 465 -0.37 -11.60 -60.70
C ALA A 465 -0.76 -10.86 -61.98
N ALA A 466 0.21 -10.55 -62.84
CA ALA A 466 -0.01 -10.23 -64.24
C ALA A 466 1.27 -10.53 -65.04
N THR A 467 1.27 -11.71 -65.66
CA THR A 467 1.70 -12.02 -67.02
C THR A 467 2.45 -10.91 -67.79
N VAL A 468 3.72 -11.16 -68.15
CA VAL A 468 4.28 -11.15 -69.52
C VAL A 468 5.46 -12.12 -69.54
#